data_AF-A0A6G4ZYV8-F1
#
_entry.id   AF-A0A6G4ZYV8-F1
#
_cell.length_a   1.000
_cell.length_b   1.000
_cell.length_c   1.000
_cell.angle_alpha   90.00
_cell.angle_beta   90.00
_cell.angle_gamma   90.00
#
_symmetry.space_group_name_H-M   'P 1'
#
loop_
_entity.id
_entity.type
_entity.pdbx_description
1 polymer ?
#
loop_
_entity_poly.entity_id
_entity_poly.type
_entity_poly.pdbx_seq_one_letter_code
_entity_poly.pdbx_strand_id
1 'polypeptide(L)'
;MAPSRSCTSRPVPGGLVGINSFGFGGANVHTIMEANPGPHVDSLPREKPELPRLVLMAGRQKESLERTLDRVEAEGPYPDSAYALLNKVGQPSTNQFPYRGFAVVPVDGSGKEAVKFVDQVPFEKRPLWFVFTGMGCQWNGMARQMMQFDIFARSIHKSHELLKQFGIDLIDLVTSDNADNQTMVSPFVSIAAIQVALVDMLRAVGVHPDGIVGHSVGEIGCAYADGGFTAEQTVLCAYWRGRCVELGNLPKGAMAAVGLTWEEARKRCPEGVIPACHNAEDSVTVSGPADAVAKMVAELKAENIFAREVNSLDVAFHSPQMQSIGPSLRQALEKVVPQSKLRSDRWVSSSIPESRWGEPIVKRCSAEYHVNNLLSPVLFREALQHVPSDAILIEIAPHCLLQAILRRAVGSATCLGLMKRNATNPKFSSTLWASCMPWESSWT
;
A
#
# COMPACT_ATOMS: atom_id res chain seq x y z
N MET A 1 -7.15 -63.45 23.46
CA MET A 1 -7.39 -62.00 23.59
C MET A 1 -6.39 -61.46 24.60
N ALA A 2 -5.35 -60.77 24.15
CA ALA A 2 -4.45 -60.05 25.05
C ALA A 2 -5.17 -58.76 25.50
N PRO A 3 -5.15 -58.39 26.80
CA PRO A 3 -5.81 -57.19 27.26
C PRO A 3 -5.08 -55.97 26.70
N SER A 4 -5.83 -55.08 26.05
CA SER A 4 -5.36 -53.76 25.65
C SER A 4 -4.87 -53.02 26.89
N ARG A 5 -3.55 -52.82 27.02
CA ARG A 5 -3.00 -51.93 28.04
C ARG A 5 -3.46 -50.52 27.70
N SER A 6 -4.41 -49.99 28.44
CA SER A 6 -4.70 -48.56 28.44
C SER A 6 -3.44 -47.86 28.92
N CYS A 7 -2.76 -47.13 28.03
CA CYS A 7 -1.70 -46.20 28.43
C CYS A 7 -2.36 -45.10 29.27
N THR A 8 -2.33 -45.23 30.60
CA THR A 8 -2.64 -44.12 31.50
C THR A 8 -1.41 -43.22 31.52
N SER A 9 -1.51 -42.02 30.95
CA SER A 9 -0.47 -41.00 31.08
C SER A 9 -0.30 -40.67 32.56
N ARG A 10 0.86 -40.99 33.14
CA ARG A 10 1.22 -40.46 34.46
C ARG A 10 1.56 -38.98 34.28
N PRO A 11 0.90 -38.05 35.00
CA PRO A 11 1.28 -36.65 34.96
C PRO A 11 2.73 -36.50 35.46
N VAL A 12 3.55 -35.77 34.70
CA VAL A 12 4.90 -35.42 35.13
C VAL A 12 4.77 -34.23 36.08
N PRO A 13 5.18 -34.34 37.36
CA PRO A 13 4.95 -33.31 38.37
C PRO A 13 5.86 -32.06 38.21
N GLY A 14 6.58 -31.93 37.09
CA GLY A 14 7.67 -30.98 36.92
C GLY A 14 8.95 -31.38 37.67
N GLY A 15 9.91 -30.46 37.75
CA GLY A 15 11.16 -30.63 38.52
C GLY A 15 12.36 -31.11 37.73
N LEU A 16 13.36 -31.65 38.44
CA LEU A 16 14.63 -32.11 37.88
C LEU A 16 14.52 -33.53 37.32
N VAL A 17 15.06 -33.74 36.12
CA VAL A 17 15.15 -35.03 35.42
C VAL A 17 16.61 -35.37 35.18
N GLY A 18 17.05 -36.54 35.65
CA GLY A 18 18.37 -37.09 35.37
C GLY A 18 18.35 -37.99 34.13
N ILE A 19 19.32 -37.84 33.23
CA ILE A 19 19.51 -38.66 32.03
C ILE A 19 20.89 -39.30 32.09
N ASN A 20 20.95 -40.63 32.02
CA ASN A 20 22.18 -41.42 31.96
C ASN A 20 22.44 -41.92 30.54
N SER A 21 23.71 -41.90 30.10
CA SER A 21 24.17 -42.51 28.86
C SER A 21 25.51 -43.21 29.09
N PHE A 22 25.56 -44.53 28.87
CA PHE A 22 26.74 -45.37 29.12
C PHE A 22 27.16 -46.06 27.83
N GLY A 23 28.33 -45.72 27.31
CA GLY A 23 28.92 -46.37 26.14
C GLY A 23 29.59 -47.68 26.51
N PHE A 24 29.46 -48.70 25.65
CA PHE A 24 30.08 -50.03 25.88
C PHE A 24 31.61 -49.98 26.05
N GLY A 25 32.26 -48.93 25.53
CA GLY A 25 33.69 -48.66 25.69
C GLY A 25 34.08 -48.01 27.02
N GLY A 26 33.14 -47.81 27.95
CA GLY A 26 33.39 -47.29 29.30
C GLY A 26 33.18 -45.77 29.48
N ALA A 27 32.76 -45.04 28.44
CA ALA A 27 32.44 -43.61 28.55
C ALA A 27 31.03 -43.40 29.12
N ASN A 28 30.93 -42.69 30.25
CA ASN A 28 29.68 -42.45 30.97
C ASN A 28 29.37 -40.96 31.02
N VAL A 29 28.13 -40.57 30.69
CA VAL A 29 27.63 -39.20 30.77
C VAL A 29 26.34 -39.17 31.58
N HIS A 30 26.21 -38.18 32.46
CA HIS A 30 24.98 -37.85 33.17
C HIS A 30 24.61 -36.40 32.93
N THR A 31 23.32 -36.11 32.76
CA THR A 31 22.80 -34.74 32.64
C THR A 31 21.57 -34.58 33.51
N ILE A 32 21.49 -33.45 34.22
CA ILE A 32 20.32 -33.05 34.99
C ILE A 32 19.65 -31.91 34.23
N MET A 33 18.36 -32.07 33.93
CA MET A 33 17.54 -31.06 33.27
C MET A 33 16.47 -30.58 34.23
N GLU A 34 16.23 -29.28 34.27
CA GLU A 34 15.11 -28.70 35.01
C GLU A 34 13.96 -28.42 34.05
N ALA A 35 12.75 -28.86 34.41
CA ALA A 35 11.55 -28.48 33.69
C ALA A 35 11.34 -26.96 33.77
N ASN A 36 11.00 -26.32 32.65
CA ASN A 36 10.63 -24.91 32.64
C ASN A 36 9.49 -24.68 33.66
N PRO A 37 9.68 -23.83 34.70
CA PRO A 37 8.69 -23.62 35.74
C PRO A 37 7.48 -22.80 35.25
N GLY A 38 7.54 -22.28 34.03
CA GLY A 38 6.39 -21.67 33.37
C GLY A 38 5.21 -22.65 33.27
N PRO A 39 3.96 -22.14 33.24
CA PRO A 39 2.79 -22.98 33.06
C PRO A 39 2.93 -23.84 31.80
N HIS A 40 2.42 -25.08 31.86
CA HIS A 40 2.34 -25.93 30.67
C HIS A 40 1.55 -25.19 29.57
N VAL A 41 1.94 -25.34 28.30
CA VAL A 41 1.34 -24.57 27.17
C VAL A 41 -0.19 -24.75 27.05
N ASP A 42 -0.73 -25.78 27.70
CA ASP A 42 -2.17 -26.10 27.75
C ASP A 42 -2.88 -25.60 29.01
N SER A 43 -2.17 -25.04 29.99
CA SER A 43 -2.72 -24.62 31.30
C SER A 43 -3.00 -23.12 31.42
N LEU A 44 -2.59 -22.30 30.44
CA LEU A 44 -3.05 -20.91 30.32
C LEU A 44 -4.21 -20.85 29.32
N PRO A 45 -5.21 -19.98 29.52
CA PRO A 45 -6.04 -19.56 28.39
C PRO A 45 -5.07 -18.96 27.38
N ARG A 46 -4.92 -19.61 26.22
CA ARG A 46 -4.19 -19.01 25.10
C ARG A 46 -4.94 -17.72 24.77
N GLU A 47 -4.38 -16.55 25.10
CA GLU A 47 -4.94 -15.29 24.65
C GLU A 47 -5.07 -15.39 23.14
N LYS A 48 -6.31 -15.47 22.68
CA LYS A 48 -6.60 -15.65 21.27
C LYS A 48 -6.41 -14.29 20.61
N PRO A 49 -5.81 -14.24 19.41
CA PRO A 49 -5.76 -13.02 18.64
C PRO A 49 -7.17 -12.44 18.47
N GLU A 50 -7.31 -11.14 18.66
CA GLU A 50 -8.58 -10.44 18.39
C GLU A 50 -8.74 -10.08 16.90
N LEU A 51 -7.65 -10.16 16.12
CA LEU A 51 -7.62 -9.88 14.68
C LEU A 51 -6.99 -11.03 13.91
N PRO A 52 -7.35 -11.21 12.62
CA PRO A 52 -6.72 -12.22 11.78
C PRO A 52 -5.20 -12.08 11.78
N ARG A 53 -4.50 -13.22 11.71
CA ARG A 53 -3.03 -13.26 11.74
C ARG A 53 -2.50 -13.73 10.40
N LEU A 54 -1.52 -13.00 9.89
CA LEU A 54 -0.74 -13.41 8.74
C LEU A 54 0.41 -14.31 9.23
N VAL A 55 0.52 -15.49 8.64
CA VAL A 55 1.60 -16.44 8.87
C VAL A 55 2.39 -16.60 7.60
N LEU A 56 3.69 -16.39 7.69
CA LEU A 56 4.67 -16.51 6.62
C LEU A 56 5.51 -17.75 6.87
N MET A 57 5.67 -18.58 5.86
CA MET A 57 6.45 -19.82 5.94
C MET A 57 7.29 -20.02 4.68
N ALA A 58 8.38 -20.77 4.85
CA ALA A 58 9.30 -21.13 3.79
C ALA A 58 9.53 -22.65 3.78
N GLY A 59 9.75 -23.20 2.59
CA GLY A 59 9.89 -24.63 2.38
C GLY A 59 10.93 -24.99 1.32
N ARG A 60 11.50 -26.18 1.45
CA ARG A 60 12.35 -26.79 0.41
C ARG A 60 11.56 -27.50 -0.68
N GLN A 61 10.34 -27.91 -0.34
CA GLN A 61 9.40 -28.61 -1.23
C GLN A 61 8.02 -27.98 -1.05
N LYS A 62 7.28 -27.84 -2.15
CA LYS A 62 5.95 -27.25 -2.18
C LYS A 62 4.98 -27.98 -1.27
N GLU A 63 4.95 -29.30 -1.35
CA GLU A 63 4.01 -30.18 -0.65
C GLU A 63 4.24 -30.14 0.87
N SER A 64 5.50 -30.03 1.31
CA SER A 64 5.84 -29.90 2.73
C SER A 64 5.37 -28.56 3.30
N LEU A 65 5.49 -27.50 2.51
CA LEU A 65 5.05 -26.16 2.90
C LEU A 65 3.52 -26.07 2.96
N GLU A 66 2.82 -26.62 1.96
CA GLU A 66 1.36 -26.73 1.95
C GLU A 66 0.85 -27.46 3.19
N ARG A 67 1.39 -28.65 3.50
CA ARG A 67 1.03 -29.41 4.71
C ARG A 67 1.30 -28.64 6.01
N THR A 68 2.35 -27.83 6.04
CA THR A 68 2.68 -27.02 7.21
C THR A 68 1.65 -25.92 7.41
N LEU A 69 1.22 -25.25 6.33
CA LEU A 69 0.17 -24.24 6.38
C LEU A 69 -1.19 -24.85 6.74
N ASP A 70 -1.52 -26.03 6.20
CA ASP A 70 -2.73 -26.78 6.55
C ASP A 70 -2.78 -27.11 8.04
N ARG A 71 -1.64 -27.50 8.62
CA ARG A 71 -1.53 -27.79 10.05
C ARG A 71 -1.72 -26.54 10.91
N VAL A 72 -1.10 -25.42 10.51
CA VAL A 72 -1.25 -24.13 11.20
C VAL A 72 -2.71 -23.68 11.22
N GLU A 73 -3.44 -23.88 10.12
CA GLU A 73 -4.87 -23.60 10.03
C GLU A 73 -5.69 -24.54 10.92
N ALA A 74 -5.43 -25.85 10.87
CA ALA A 74 -6.20 -26.86 11.59
C ALA A 74 -6.03 -26.83 13.12
N GLU A 75 -4.84 -26.46 13.60
CA GLU A 75 -4.50 -26.44 15.03
C GLU A 75 -4.64 -25.05 15.67
N GLY A 76 -4.82 -24.00 14.86
CA GLY A 76 -5.03 -22.63 15.33
C GLY A 76 -6.42 -22.40 15.98
N PRO A 77 -6.67 -21.21 16.54
CA PRO A 77 -5.75 -20.08 16.62
C PRO A 77 -4.68 -20.26 17.72
N TYR A 78 -3.44 -19.89 17.40
CA TYR A 78 -2.32 -19.83 18.34
C TYR A 78 -2.24 -18.46 19.06
N PRO A 79 -1.55 -18.34 20.20
CA PRO A 79 -1.24 -17.03 20.78
C PRO A 79 -0.31 -16.21 19.88
N ASP A 80 -0.31 -14.89 20.03
CA ASP A 80 0.47 -13.95 19.21
C ASP A 80 1.97 -14.24 19.21
N SER A 81 2.53 -14.66 20.34
CA SER A 81 3.94 -15.04 20.45
C SER A 81 4.33 -16.22 19.55
N ALA A 82 3.42 -17.18 19.35
CA ALA A 82 3.63 -18.31 18.46
C ALA A 82 3.58 -17.89 16.98
N TYR A 83 2.63 -17.03 16.59
CA TYR A 83 2.60 -16.47 15.24
C TYR A 83 3.83 -15.60 14.95
N ALA A 84 4.29 -14.82 15.93
CA ALA A 84 5.52 -14.05 15.81
C ALA A 84 6.74 -14.96 15.59
N LEU A 85 6.84 -16.08 16.33
CA LEU A 85 7.89 -17.08 16.12
C LEU A 85 7.80 -17.72 14.73
N LEU A 86 6.61 -18.14 14.29
CA LEU A 86 6.41 -18.72 12.96
C LEU A 86 6.85 -17.75 11.86
N ASN A 87 6.43 -16.48 11.94
CA ASN A 87 6.84 -15.44 11.00
C ASN A 87 8.36 -15.21 11.02
N LYS A 88 9.00 -15.25 12.20
CA LYS A 88 10.45 -15.10 12.31
C LYS A 88 11.21 -16.28 11.68
N VAL A 89 10.72 -17.50 11.87
CA VAL A 89 11.35 -18.72 11.32
C VAL A 89 11.04 -18.88 9.82
N GLY A 90 9.89 -18.38 9.37
CA GLY A 90 9.42 -18.46 7.99
C GLY A 90 10.13 -17.54 6.99
N GLN A 91 11.16 -16.80 7.41
CA GLN A 91 11.95 -15.89 6.58
C GLN A 91 13.43 -16.30 6.43
N PRO A 92 13.77 -17.57 6.10
CA PRO A 92 15.14 -17.95 5.78
C PRO A 92 15.53 -17.43 4.38
N SER A 93 16.79 -17.59 4.01
CA SER A 93 17.28 -17.28 2.65
C SER A 93 16.52 -18.06 1.56
N THR A 94 16.21 -17.41 0.45
CA THR A 94 15.56 -17.99 -0.75
C THR A 94 16.41 -19.08 -1.40
N ASN A 95 17.74 -18.99 -1.33
CA ASN A 95 18.66 -19.99 -1.88
C ASN A 95 18.53 -21.37 -1.22
N GLN A 96 18.24 -21.40 0.09
CA GLN A 96 18.09 -22.66 0.83
C GLN A 96 16.64 -23.17 0.83
N PHE A 97 15.69 -22.25 0.74
CA PHE A 97 14.25 -22.54 0.75
C PHE A 97 13.62 -21.83 -0.45
N PRO A 98 13.51 -22.47 -1.63
CA PRO A 98 13.00 -21.82 -2.84
C PRO A 98 11.47 -21.63 -2.85
N TYR A 99 10.74 -22.26 -1.92
CA TYR A 99 9.29 -22.09 -1.82
C TYR A 99 8.93 -21.13 -0.70
N ARG A 100 8.03 -20.20 -0.99
CA ARG A 100 7.41 -19.29 -0.02
C ARG A 100 5.92 -19.52 0.02
N GLY A 101 5.36 -19.35 1.20
CA GLY A 101 3.94 -19.50 1.38
C GLY A 101 3.44 -18.64 2.52
N PHE A 102 2.17 -18.30 2.45
CA PHE A 102 1.50 -17.59 3.52
C PHE A 102 0.12 -18.16 3.78
N ALA A 103 -0.33 -18.00 5.02
CA ALA A 103 -1.69 -18.26 5.43
C ALA A 103 -2.26 -17.06 6.19
N VAL A 104 -3.55 -16.81 6.01
CA VAL A 104 -4.28 -15.76 6.73
C VAL A 104 -5.25 -16.46 7.66
N VAL A 105 -4.84 -16.58 8.92
CA VAL A 105 -5.55 -17.36 9.93
C VAL A 105 -6.64 -16.50 10.57
N PRO A 106 -7.92 -16.88 10.47
CA PRO A 106 -9.02 -16.15 11.08
C PRO A 106 -9.01 -16.27 12.61
N VAL A 107 -9.69 -15.32 13.28
CA VAL A 107 -9.80 -15.25 14.75
C VAL A 107 -10.77 -16.29 15.28
N ASP A 108 -11.91 -16.41 14.62
CA ASP A 108 -12.89 -17.44 14.84
C ASP A 108 -12.65 -18.54 13.80
N GLY A 109 -12.75 -19.81 14.19
CA GLY A 109 -12.81 -20.93 13.25
C GLY A 109 -14.09 -20.92 12.40
N SER A 110 -14.53 -19.75 11.93
CA SER A 110 -15.82 -19.41 11.32
C SER A 110 -16.07 -20.08 9.96
N GLY A 111 -15.29 -21.10 9.60
CA GLY A 111 -15.44 -21.83 8.34
C GLY A 111 -15.16 -20.99 7.09
N LYS A 112 -14.65 -19.75 7.25
CA LYS A 112 -14.07 -19.00 6.13
C LYS A 112 -12.69 -19.61 5.85
N GLU A 113 -12.56 -20.26 4.70
CA GLU A 113 -11.29 -20.82 4.23
C GLU A 113 -10.15 -19.82 4.44
N ALA A 114 -9.10 -20.22 5.16
CA ALA A 114 -7.89 -19.43 5.24
C ALA A 114 -7.39 -19.15 3.82
N VAL A 115 -6.95 -17.93 3.55
CA VAL A 115 -6.22 -17.71 2.30
C VAL A 115 -4.87 -18.35 2.45
N LYS A 116 -4.58 -19.29 1.57
CA LYS A 116 -3.28 -19.93 1.46
C LYS A 116 -2.74 -19.72 0.07
N PHE A 117 -1.46 -19.44 0.01
CA PHE A 117 -0.71 -19.35 -1.23
C PHE A 117 0.65 -19.98 -0.99
N VAL A 118 1.10 -20.79 -1.94
CA VAL A 118 2.43 -21.37 -1.95
C VAL A 118 2.94 -21.29 -3.37
N ASP A 119 4.13 -20.71 -3.52
CA ASP A 119 4.77 -20.60 -4.82
C ASP A 119 6.28 -20.73 -4.71
N GLN A 120 6.89 -21.09 -5.82
CA GLN A 120 8.33 -21.00 -5.97
C GLN A 120 8.71 -19.55 -6.22
N VAL A 121 9.64 -19.01 -5.44
CA VAL A 121 10.13 -17.65 -5.62
C VAL A 121 11.47 -17.64 -6.33
N PRO A 122 11.75 -16.62 -7.16
CA PRO A 122 13.07 -16.49 -7.77
C PRO A 122 14.14 -16.26 -6.70
N PHE A 123 15.36 -16.70 -7.00
CA PHE A 123 16.52 -16.52 -6.14
C PHE A 123 17.04 -15.09 -6.14
N GLU A 124 16.86 -14.38 -7.26
CA GLU A 124 17.33 -13.01 -7.43
C GLU A 124 16.43 -12.02 -6.70
N LYS A 125 17.05 -11.01 -6.08
CA LYS A 125 16.31 -9.91 -5.44
C LYS A 125 15.58 -9.13 -6.53
N ARG A 126 14.27 -9.05 -6.41
CA ARG A 126 13.40 -8.26 -7.27
C ARG A 126 13.29 -6.84 -6.73
N PRO A 127 13.42 -5.79 -7.58
CA PRO A 127 13.23 -4.41 -7.15
C PRO A 127 11.80 -4.18 -6.64
N LEU A 128 11.66 -3.55 -5.48
CA LEU A 128 10.36 -3.22 -4.90
C LEU A 128 10.00 -1.75 -5.18
N TRP A 129 8.85 -1.53 -5.80
CA TRP A 129 8.38 -0.20 -6.18
C TRP A 129 7.08 0.17 -5.47
N PHE A 130 7.03 1.38 -4.90
CA PHE A 130 5.80 1.96 -4.39
C PHE A 130 5.14 2.83 -5.46
N VAL A 131 3.87 2.58 -5.72
CA VAL A 131 3.04 3.33 -6.67
C VAL A 131 1.94 4.05 -5.92
N PHE A 132 1.99 5.38 -5.89
CA PHE A 132 0.97 6.18 -5.19
C PHE A 132 -0.13 6.61 -6.15
N THR A 133 -1.36 6.16 -5.89
CA THR A 133 -2.51 6.53 -6.71
C THR A 133 -3.01 7.92 -6.37
N GLY A 134 -3.51 8.63 -7.39
CA GLY A 134 -4.08 9.96 -7.24
C GLY A 134 -5.57 9.97 -6.85
N MET A 135 -6.26 11.02 -7.28
CA MET A 135 -7.69 11.25 -7.01
C MET A 135 -8.58 10.17 -7.65
N GLY A 136 -9.74 9.92 -7.04
CA GLY A 136 -10.76 8.97 -7.48
C GLY A 136 -10.73 7.64 -6.72
N CYS A 137 -9.66 7.38 -5.97
CA CYS A 137 -9.50 6.18 -5.15
C CYS A 137 -10.22 6.27 -3.79
N GLN A 138 -10.65 7.46 -3.36
CA GLN A 138 -11.42 7.65 -2.13
C GLN A 138 -12.80 6.99 -2.20
N TRP A 139 -13.35 6.62 -1.04
CA TRP A 139 -14.71 6.09 -0.88
C TRP A 139 -15.13 6.14 0.59
N ASN A 140 -16.44 6.15 0.86
CA ASN A 140 -16.97 6.19 2.22
C ASN A 140 -16.60 4.92 3.00
N GLY A 141 -16.21 5.06 4.26
CA GLY A 141 -15.81 3.93 5.10
C GLY A 141 -14.46 3.29 4.75
N MET A 142 -13.65 3.93 3.90
CA MET A 142 -12.40 3.36 3.39
C MET A 142 -11.37 2.96 4.46
N ALA A 143 -11.36 3.61 5.62
CA ALA A 143 -10.44 3.27 6.72
C ALA A 143 -11.03 2.28 7.73
N ARG A 144 -12.34 2.03 7.71
CA ARG A 144 -13.08 1.39 8.82
C ARG A 144 -12.47 0.06 9.28
N GLN A 145 -12.13 -0.83 8.35
CA GLN A 145 -11.51 -2.11 8.67
C GLN A 145 -10.06 -1.93 9.14
N MET A 146 -9.33 -1.00 8.53
CA MET A 146 -7.91 -0.77 8.81
C MET A 146 -7.68 -0.09 10.18
N MET A 147 -8.67 0.64 10.71
CA MET A 147 -8.62 1.24 12.05
C MET A 147 -8.48 0.22 13.19
N GLN A 148 -8.66 -1.07 12.92
CA GLN A 148 -8.39 -2.14 13.89
C GLN A 148 -6.89 -2.37 14.10
N PHE A 149 -6.01 -1.93 13.19
CA PHE A 149 -4.57 -2.06 13.33
C PHE A 149 -3.98 -0.81 14.00
N ASP A 150 -3.38 -0.96 15.17
CA ASP A 150 -2.85 0.15 15.99
C ASP A 150 -1.91 1.10 15.25
N ILE A 151 -1.10 0.59 14.32
CA ILE A 151 -0.17 1.40 13.54
C ILE A 151 -0.94 2.33 12.60
N PHE A 152 -1.94 1.78 11.90
CA PHE A 152 -2.81 2.54 11.01
C PHE A 152 -3.65 3.54 11.80
N ALA A 153 -4.31 3.08 12.87
CA ALA A 153 -5.16 3.92 13.70
C ALA A 153 -4.40 5.11 14.29
N ARG A 154 -3.21 4.88 14.87
CA ARG A 154 -2.37 5.97 15.40
C ARG A 154 -1.98 6.98 14.34
N SER A 155 -1.68 6.53 13.12
CA SER A 155 -1.33 7.41 12.00
C SER A 155 -2.51 8.29 11.56
N ILE A 156 -3.71 7.71 11.47
CA ILE A 156 -4.95 8.45 11.18
C ILE A 156 -5.29 9.43 12.32
N HIS A 157 -5.16 9.03 13.58
CA HIS A 157 -5.42 9.92 14.73
C HIS A 157 -4.50 11.13 14.75
N LYS A 158 -3.20 10.97 14.45
CA LYS A 158 -2.26 12.09 14.32
C LYS A 158 -2.69 13.05 13.20
N SER A 159 -3.09 12.50 12.06
CA SER A 159 -3.60 13.29 10.93
C SER A 159 -4.90 14.01 11.26
N HIS A 160 -5.79 13.38 12.02
CA HIS A 160 -7.04 13.96 12.50
C HIS A 160 -6.78 15.15 13.45
N GLU A 161 -5.93 14.99 14.46
CA GLU A 161 -5.62 16.06 15.41
C GLU A 161 -5.03 17.29 14.71
N LEU A 162 -4.22 17.09 13.67
CA LEU A 162 -3.70 18.16 12.83
C LEU A 162 -4.80 18.93 12.09
N LEU A 163 -5.84 18.23 11.62
CA LEU A 163 -6.90 18.78 10.78
C LEU A 163 -8.06 19.43 11.55
N LYS A 164 -8.20 19.15 12.86
CA LYS A 164 -9.24 19.74 13.72
C LYS A 164 -9.24 21.26 13.71
N GLN A 165 -8.06 21.89 13.63
CA GLN A 165 -7.94 23.35 13.57
C GLN A 165 -8.58 23.96 12.32
N PHE A 166 -8.81 23.16 11.28
CA PHE A 166 -9.49 23.54 10.05
C PHE A 166 -10.95 23.10 10.00
N GLY A 167 -11.48 22.58 11.12
CA GLY A 167 -12.86 22.10 11.22
C GLY A 167 -13.12 20.78 10.51
N ILE A 168 -12.08 19.99 10.19
CA ILE A 168 -12.22 18.72 9.48
C ILE A 168 -12.16 17.57 10.49
N ASP A 169 -13.27 16.83 10.62
CA ASP A 169 -13.28 15.54 11.30
C ASP A 169 -12.81 14.43 10.33
N LEU A 170 -11.49 14.22 10.28
CA LEU A 170 -10.93 13.17 9.43
C LEU A 170 -11.45 11.77 9.78
N ILE A 171 -11.72 11.46 11.05
CA ILE A 171 -12.09 10.10 11.45
C ILE A 171 -13.48 9.78 10.90
N ASP A 172 -14.44 10.68 11.09
CA ASP A 172 -15.77 10.54 10.50
C ASP A 172 -15.65 10.45 8.97
N LEU A 173 -14.86 11.33 8.36
CA LEU A 173 -14.66 11.40 6.91
C LEU A 173 -14.23 10.06 6.29
N VAL A 174 -13.32 9.34 6.96
CA VAL A 174 -12.73 8.10 6.43
C VAL A 174 -13.41 6.82 6.94
N THR A 175 -14.26 6.89 7.97
CA THR A 175 -14.90 5.71 8.57
C THR A 175 -16.41 5.64 8.38
N SER A 176 -17.10 6.77 8.21
CA SER A 176 -18.57 6.83 8.06
C SER A 176 -19.05 6.35 6.69
N ASP A 177 -20.25 5.76 6.63
CA ASP A 177 -20.90 5.35 5.38
C ASP A 177 -21.49 6.53 4.60
N ASN A 178 -21.78 7.63 5.30
CA ASN A 178 -22.46 8.81 4.76
C ASN A 178 -21.67 10.08 5.08
N ALA A 179 -20.34 9.98 5.18
CA ALA A 179 -19.48 11.13 5.36
C ALA A 179 -19.79 12.20 4.30
N ASP A 180 -19.93 13.45 4.73
CA ASP A 180 -20.07 14.58 3.82
C ASP A 180 -18.74 14.82 3.10
N ASN A 181 -18.58 14.14 1.97
CA ASN A 181 -17.39 14.15 1.14
C ASN A 181 -17.46 15.24 0.04
N GLN A 182 -18.34 16.24 0.17
CA GLN A 182 -18.61 17.19 -0.92
C GLN A 182 -17.66 18.39 -0.99
N THR A 183 -16.76 18.57 -0.02
CA THR A 183 -15.74 19.63 -0.12
C THR A 183 -14.61 19.21 -1.06
N MET A 184 -13.98 20.20 -1.69
CA MET A 184 -12.81 19.94 -2.53
C MET A 184 -11.64 19.42 -1.69
N VAL A 185 -11.57 19.78 -0.41
CA VAL A 185 -10.50 19.37 0.51
C VAL A 185 -10.60 17.90 0.90
N SER A 186 -11.82 17.40 1.11
CA SER A 186 -12.08 16.08 1.71
C SER A 186 -11.33 14.93 1.02
N PRO A 187 -11.35 14.77 -0.32
CA PRO A 187 -10.59 13.72 -0.99
C PRO A 187 -9.08 13.83 -0.82
N PHE A 188 -8.50 15.03 -0.85
CA PHE A 188 -7.06 15.22 -0.76
C PHE A 188 -6.52 14.77 0.59
N VAL A 189 -7.10 15.26 1.69
CA VAL A 189 -6.64 14.93 3.05
C VAL A 189 -6.88 13.47 3.39
N SER A 190 -8.00 12.92 2.92
CA SER A 190 -8.35 11.51 3.05
C SER A 190 -7.33 10.58 2.40
N ILE A 191 -7.00 10.84 1.12
CA ILE A 191 -6.03 10.03 0.38
C ILE A 191 -4.65 10.14 1.04
N ALA A 192 -4.20 11.35 1.35
CA ALA A 192 -2.90 11.59 1.94
C ALA A 192 -2.75 10.90 3.30
N ALA A 193 -3.72 11.04 4.20
CA ALA A 193 -3.67 10.41 5.53
C ALA A 193 -3.64 8.88 5.43
N ILE A 194 -4.43 8.27 4.55
CA ILE A 194 -4.40 6.82 4.34
C ILE A 194 -3.09 6.36 3.70
N GLN A 195 -2.56 7.10 2.72
CA GLN A 195 -1.26 6.77 2.12
C GLN A 195 -0.13 6.84 3.15
N VAL A 196 -0.13 7.84 4.05
CA VAL A 196 0.80 7.89 5.19
C VAL A 196 0.65 6.67 6.08
N ALA A 197 -0.58 6.34 6.49
CA ALA A 197 -0.86 5.19 7.36
C ALA A 197 -0.46 3.84 6.74
N LEU A 198 -0.65 3.66 5.42
CA LEU A 198 -0.22 2.47 4.69
C LEU A 198 1.32 2.38 4.60
N VAL A 199 2.01 3.50 4.38
CA VAL A 199 3.47 3.55 4.41
C VAL A 199 4.00 3.25 5.81
N ASP A 200 3.37 3.76 6.87
CA ASP A 200 3.73 3.44 8.26
C ASP A 200 3.61 1.94 8.54
N MET A 201 2.53 1.30 8.09
CA MET A 201 2.35 -0.14 8.23
C MET A 201 3.42 -0.93 7.46
N LEU A 202 3.74 -0.55 6.22
CA LEU A 202 4.80 -1.18 5.43
C LEU A 202 6.17 -1.06 6.12
N ARG A 203 6.52 0.15 6.61
CA ARG A 203 7.76 0.38 7.36
C ARG A 203 7.83 -0.45 8.63
N ALA A 204 6.71 -0.63 9.34
CA ALA A 204 6.66 -1.41 10.56
C ALA A 204 6.96 -2.90 10.35
N VAL A 205 6.71 -3.42 9.14
CA VAL A 205 7.06 -4.79 8.74
C VAL A 205 8.35 -4.85 7.91
N GLY A 206 9.15 -3.77 7.93
CA GLY A 206 10.47 -3.69 7.29
C GLY A 206 10.46 -3.44 5.78
N VAL A 207 9.30 -3.16 5.18
CA VAL A 207 9.16 -3.00 3.74
C VAL A 207 9.55 -1.58 3.30
N HIS A 208 10.60 -1.50 2.48
CA HIS A 208 11.14 -0.25 1.96
C HIS A 208 11.25 -0.31 0.43
N PRO A 209 10.89 0.76 -0.28
CA PRO A 209 10.96 0.79 -1.74
C PRO A 209 12.40 0.98 -2.25
N ASP A 210 12.75 0.21 -3.28
CA ASP A 210 13.89 0.48 -4.16
C ASP A 210 13.54 1.55 -5.22
N GLY A 211 12.25 1.75 -5.52
CA GLY A 211 11.77 2.81 -6.42
C GLY A 211 10.38 3.35 -6.04
N ILE A 212 10.10 4.60 -6.40
CA ILE A 212 8.85 5.31 -6.06
C ILE A 212 8.34 6.05 -7.29
N VAL A 213 7.05 5.91 -7.57
CA VAL A 213 6.33 6.70 -8.59
C VAL A 213 4.96 7.10 -8.08
N GLY A 214 4.52 8.31 -8.41
CA GLY A 214 3.21 8.83 -8.03
C GLY A 214 2.37 9.17 -9.25
N HIS A 215 1.05 9.15 -9.08
CA HIS A 215 0.11 9.67 -10.06
C HIS A 215 -0.57 10.90 -9.48
N SER A 216 -0.35 12.07 -10.09
CA SER A 216 -0.97 13.34 -9.66
C SER A 216 -0.70 13.63 -8.17
N VAL A 217 -1.77 13.80 -7.36
CA VAL A 217 -1.73 14.00 -5.91
C VAL A 217 -0.98 12.88 -5.17
N GLY A 218 -0.87 11.68 -5.77
CA GLY A 218 -0.04 10.60 -5.24
C GLY A 218 1.43 11.00 -5.03
N GLU A 219 1.96 11.99 -5.76
CA GLU A 219 3.32 12.51 -5.53
C GLU A 219 3.49 13.17 -4.14
N ILE A 220 2.40 13.55 -3.47
CA ILE A 220 2.44 13.98 -2.06
C ILE A 220 2.78 12.78 -1.16
N GLY A 221 2.19 11.61 -1.42
CA GLY A 221 2.54 10.36 -0.75
C GLY A 221 3.96 9.87 -1.08
N CYS A 222 4.42 10.08 -2.32
CA CYS A 222 5.82 9.81 -2.71
C CYS A 222 6.81 10.60 -1.86
N ALA A 223 6.55 11.89 -1.64
CA ALA A 223 7.39 12.74 -0.80
C ALA A 223 7.54 12.18 0.63
N TYR A 224 6.47 11.62 1.20
CA TYR A 224 6.52 10.96 2.51
C TYR A 224 7.35 9.66 2.48
N ALA A 225 7.13 8.81 1.48
CA ALA A 225 7.84 7.54 1.34
C ALA A 225 9.35 7.72 1.09
N ASP A 226 9.72 8.73 0.31
CA ASP A 226 11.11 9.12 0.01
C ASP A 226 11.82 9.78 1.21
N GLY A 227 11.05 10.24 2.22
CA GLY A 227 11.57 10.96 3.39
C GLY A 227 11.72 12.48 3.19
N GLY A 228 11.25 12.98 2.05
CA GLY A 228 11.18 14.41 1.71
C GLY A 228 10.21 15.19 2.61
N PHE A 229 9.08 14.58 2.96
CA PHE A 229 8.07 15.13 3.88
C PHE A 229 7.96 14.35 5.19
N THR A 230 7.56 15.04 6.26
CA THR A 230 6.96 14.40 7.45
C THR A 230 5.49 14.04 7.20
N ALA A 231 4.89 13.24 8.08
CA ALA A 231 3.46 12.92 8.00
C ALA A 231 2.60 14.20 8.03
N GLU A 232 2.94 15.13 8.90
CA GLU A 232 2.26 16.41 9.06
C GLU A 232 2.36 17.26 7.77
N GLN A 233 3.55 17.37 7.20
CA GLN A 233 3.76 18.09 5.93
C GLN A 233 2.97 17.48 4.78
N THR A 234 2.87 16.15 4.75
CA THR A 234 2.12 15.39 3.74
C THR A 234 0.64 15.73 3.80
N VAL A 235 0.04 15.67 4.99
CA VAL A 235 -1.39 15.98 5.21
C VAL A 235 -1.67 17.47 5.00
N LEU A 236 -0.81 18.37 5.49
CA LEU A 236 -0.97 19.81 5.28
C LEU A 236 -0.81 20.22 3.82
N CYS A 237 0.11 19.59 3.08
CA CYS A 237 0.27 19.82 1.65
C CYS A 237 -1.01 19.45 0.89
N ALA A 238 -1.60 18.29 1.20
CA ALA A 238 -2.86 17.86 0.64
C ALA A 238 -4.03 18.79 1.02
N TYR A 239 -4.10 19.21 2.29
CA TYR A 239 -5.09 20.17 2.76
C TYR A 239 -5.03 21.49 1.98
N TRP A 240 -3.86 22.12 1.91
CA TRP A 240 -3.71 23.41 1.22
C TRP A 240 -3.90 23.29 -0.29
N ARG A 241 -3.52 22.16 -0.90
CA ARG A 241 -3.84 21.88 -2.30
C ARG A 241 -5.34 21.89 -2.54
N GLY A 242 -6.12 21.16 -1.76
CA GLY A 242 -7.58 21.17 -1.87
C GLY A 242 -8.19 22.54 -1.56
N ARG A 243 -7.70 23.20 -0.51
CA ARG A 243 -8.25 24.48 -0.04
C ARG A 243 -8.01 25.63 -1.01
N CYS A 244 -6.84 25.69 -1.63
CA CYS A 244 -6.55 26.70 -2.65
C CYS A 244 -7.39 26.49 -3.92
N VAL A 245 -7.64 25.24 -4.32
CA VAL A 245 -8.54 24.94 -5.44
C VAL A 245 -9.98 25.36 -5.11
N GLU A 246 -10.45 25.05 -3.91
CA GLU A 246 -11.79 25.42 -3.43
C GLU A 246 -12.01 26.95 -3.42
N LEU A 247 -11.03 27.69 -2.90
CA LEU A 247 -11.10 29.15 -2.80
C LEU A 247 -10.84 29.86 -4.14
N GLY A 248 -10.26 29.16 -5.11
CA GLY A 248 -9.88 29.71 -6.41
C GLY A 248 -11.06 30.08 -7.31
N ASN A 249 -12.28 29.65 -6.97
CA ASN A 249 -13.51 29.91 -7.73
C ASN A 249 -13.33 29.70 -9.24
N LEU A 250 -12.80 28.54 -9.61
CA LEU A 250 -12.46 28.20 -10.98
C LEU A 250 -13.72 28.02 -11.83
N PRO A 251 -13.63 28.27 -13.16
CA PRO A 251 -14.70 27.89 -14.07
C PRO A 251 -14.99 26.40 -13.98
N LYS A 252 -16.25 26.02 -14.25
CA LYS A 252 -16.67 24.62 -14.23
C LYS A 252 -15.85 23.81 -15.24
N GLY A 253 -15.05 22.87 -14.72
CA GLY A 253 -14.20 21.98 -15.48
C GLY A 253 -14.66 20.53 -15.39
N ALA A 254 -14.10 19.68 -16.23
CA ALA A 254 -14.27 18.24 -16.14
C ALA A 254 -13.01 17.51 -16.63
N MET A 255 -12.94 16.22 -16.31
CA MET A 255 -11.91 15.34 -16.81
C MET A 255 -12.53 14.04 -17.33
N ALA A 256 -11.94 13.45 -18.36
CA ALA A 256 -12.39 12.17 -18.90
C ALA A 256 -11.21 11.28 -19.30
N ALA A 257 -11.28 9.99 -18.94
CA ALA A 257 -10.37 8.98 -19.44
C ALA A 257 -10.81 8.56 -20.84
N VAL A 258 -9.89 8.61 -21.81
CA VAL A 258 -10.12 8.30 -23.22
C VAL A 258 -9.14 7.22 -23.71
N GLY A 259 -9.63 6.35 -24.58
CA GLY A 259 -8.89 5.26 -25.21
C GLY A 259 -8.14 5.74 -26.44
N LEU A 260 -7.22 6.69 -26.26
CA LEU A 260 -6.41 7.30 -27.31
C LEU A 260 -4.95 7.32 -26.89
N THR A 261 -4.04 7.37 -27.86
CA THR A 261 -2.65 7.74 -27.62
C THR A 261 -2.52 9.22 -27.24
N TRP A 262 -1.41 9.60 -26.61
CA TRP A 262 -1.13 11.00 -26.26
C TRP A 262 -1.18 11.93 -27.47
N GLU A 263 -0.60 11.50 -28.60
CA GLU A 263 -0.56 12.28 -29.83
C GLU A 263 -1.92 12.36 -30.53
N GLU A 264 -2.73 11.29 -30.49
CA GLU A 264 -4.11 11.35 -30.98
C GLU A 264 -4.97 12.26 -30.13
N ALA A 265 -4.84 12.17 -28.79
CA ALA A 265 -5.55 13.06 -27.88
C ALA A 265 -5.17 14.52 -28.14
N ARG A 266 -3.88 14.85 -28.31
CA ARG A 266 -3.41 16.19 -28.68
C ARG A 266 -4.04 16.73 -29.97
N LYS A 267 -4.20 15.88 -30.98
CA LYS A 267 -4.78 16.27 -32.28
C LYS A 267 -6.30 16.42 -32.24
N ARG A 268 -6.98 15.63 -31.41
CA ARG A 268 -8.45 15.58 -31.32
C ARG A 268 -9.04 16.47 -30.24
N CYS A 269 -8.24 16.92 -29.27
CA CYS A 269 -8.75 17.81 -28.22
C CYS A 269 -9.29 19.12 -28.85
N PRO A 270 -10.55 19.50 -28.55
CA PRO A 270 -11.07 20.79 -28.97
C PRO A 270 -10.37 21.93 -28.21
N GLU A 271 -10.62 23.16 -28.65
CA GLU A 271 -10.09 24.35 -27.97
C GLU A 271 -10.46 24.35 -26.47
N GLY A 272 -9.46 24.60 -25.63
CA GLY A 272 -9.61 24.62 -24.16
C GLY A 272 -9.53 23.24 -23.47
N VAL A 273 -9.60 22.13 -24.20
CA VAL A 273 -9.35 20.78 -23.66
C VAL A 273 -7.91 20.38 -23.96
N ILE A 274 -7.24 19.75 -22.99
CA ILE A 274 -5.88 19.24 -23.19
C ILE A 274 -5.73 17.80 -22.67
N PRO A 275 -4.78 17.03 -23.21
CA PRO A 275 -4.27 15.84 -22.53
C PRO A 275 -3.58 16.23 -21.21
N ALA A 276 -4.05 15.64 -20.11
CA ALA A 276 -3.65 16.00 -18.76
C ALA A 276 -2.93 14.87 -18.03
N CYS A 277 -3.30 13.61 -18.25
CA CYS A 277 -2.61 12.45 -17.67
C CYS A 277 -2.29 11.42 -18.75
N HIS A 278 -1.03 11.10 -18.94
CA HIS A 278 -0.58 10.02 -19.82
C HIS A 278 -0.51 8.73 -19.00
N ASN A 279 -1.59 7.94 -18.97
CA ASN A 279 -1.69 6.79 -18.07
C ASN A 279 -1.07 5.52 -18.67
N ALA A 280 -1.33 5.25 -19.95
CA ALA A 280 -0.76 4.15 -20.73
C ALA A 280 -0.70 4.55 -22.22
N GLU A 281 -0.15 3.68 -23.09
CA GLU A 281 -0.01 3.97 -24.53
C GLU A 281 -1.34 4.37 -25.16
N ASP A 282 -2.40 3.67 -24.78
CA ASP A 282 -3.76 3.81 -25.30
C ASP A 282 -4.72 4.39 -24.25
N SER A 283 -4.21 5.06 -23.22
CA SER A 283 -5.02 5.55 -22.11
C SER A 283 -4.55 6.91 -21.63
N VAL A 284 -5.34 7.92 -21.95
CA VAL A 284 -5.07 9.32 -21.61
C VAL A 284 -6.25 9.88 -20.83
N THR A 285 -6.00 10.75 -19.86
CA THR A 285 -7.05 11.58 -19.28
C THR A 285 -6.99 12.97 -19.89
N VAL A 286 -8.08 13.44 -20.48
CA VAL A 286 -8.24 14.82 -20.95
C VAL A 286 -8.87 15.69 -19.86
N SER A 287 -8.59 16.99 -19.91
CA SER A 287 -9.01 17.98 -18.90
C SER A 287 -9.33 19.32 -19.56
N GLY A 288 -10.43 19.96 -19.17
CA GLY A 288 -10.83 21.26 -19.73
C GLY A 288 -12.24 21.70 -19.29
N PRO A 289 -12.84 22.68 -19.98
CA PRO A 289 -14.21 23.13 -19.73
C PRO A 289 -15.21 21.96 -19.78
N ALA A 290 -16.15 21.93 -18.83
CA ALA A 290 -17.05 20.79 -18.65
C ALA A 290 -17.85 20.43 -19.93
N ASP A 291 -18.43 21.43 -20.60
CA ASP A 291 -19.24 21.21 -21.81
C ASP A 291 -18.40 20.69 -22.98
N ALA A 292 -17.15 21.16 -23.11
CA ALA A 292 -16.25 20.73 -24.18
C ALA A 292 -15.77 19.28 -23.97
N VAL A 293 -15.47 18.91 -22.72
CA VAL A 293 -15.12 17.53 -22.36
C VAL A 293 -16.31 16.60 -22.59
N ALA A 294 -17.51 16.97 -22.16
CA ALA A 294 -18.73 16.18 -22.37
C ALA A 294 -19.00 15.95 -23.87
N LYS A 295 -18.84 16.99 -24.70
CA LYS A 295 -18.96 16.89 -26.16
C LYS A 295 -17.93 15.91 -26.75
N MET A 296 -16.66 16.04 -26.40
CA MET A 296 -15.60 15.12 -26.86
C MET A 296 -15.89 13.67 -26.44
N VAL A 297 -16.37 13.44 -25.21
CA VAL A 297 -16.77 12.12 -24.73
C VAL A 297 -17.90 11.54 -25.59
N ALA A 298 -18.91 12.34 -25.95
CA ALA A 298 -20.01 11.89 -26.80
C ALA A 298 -19.54 11.53 -28.23
N GLU A 299 -18.66 12.36 -28.81
CA GLU A 299 -18.07 12.12 -30.13
C GLU A 299 -17.25 10.82 -30.16
N LEU A 300 -16.35 10.63 -29.20
CA LEU A 300 -15.54 9.41 -29.09
C LEU A 300 -16.41 8.17 -28.89
N LYS A 301 -17.46 8.24 -28.08
CA LYS A 301 -18.41 7.13 -27.92
C LYS A 301 -19.15 6.80 -29.22
N ALA A 302 -19.53 7.81 -30.00
CA ALA A 302 -20.16 7.60 -31.31
C ALA A 302 -19.21 6.91 -32.31
N GLU A 303 -17.90 7.11 -32.15
CA GLU A 303 -16.86 6.42 -32.92
C GLU A 303 -16.46 5.04 -32.34
N ASN A 304 -17.14 4.55 -31.29
CA ASN A 304 -16.79 3.34 -30.54
C ASN A 304 -15.40 3.37 -29.87
N ILE A 305 -14.90 4.57 -29.56
CA ILE A 305 -13.68 4.78 -28.78
C ILE A 305 -14.04 4.87 -27.30
N PHE A 306 -13.24 4.24 -26.43
CA PHE A 306 -13.46 4.32 -24.98
C PHE A 306 -13.40 5.79 -24.52
N ALA A 307 -14.44 6.26 -23.85
CA ALA A 307 -14.44 7.56 -23.19
C ALA A 307 -15.35 7.52 -21.96
N ARG A 308 -14.81 7.87 -20.80
CA ARG A 308 -15.54 7.89 -19.52
C ARG A 308 -15.11 9.07 -18.68
N GLU A 309 -16.07 9.90 -18.29
CA GLU A 309 -15.84 10.96 -17.32
C GLU A 309 -15.31 10.40 -16.00
N VAL A 310 -14.40 11.14 -15.37
CA VAL A 310 -13.90 10.85 -14.04
C VAL A 310 -14.45 11.90 -13.08
N ASN A 311 -14.81 11.49 -11.86
CA ASN A 311 -15.29 12.42 -10.86
C ASN A 311 -14.13 13.33 -10.40
N SER A 312 -14.07 14.54 -10.95
CA SER A 312 -13.10 15.58 -10.63
C SER A 312 -13.70 16.75 -9.84
N LEU A 313 -14.89 16.57 -9.26
CA LEU A 313 -15.62 17.60 -8.51
C LEU A 313 -15.70 18.93 -9.26
N ASP A 314 -16.10 18.87 -10.54
CA ASP A 314 -16.23 20.04 -11.43
C ASP A 314 -14.94 20.83 -11.65
N VAL A 315 -13.77 20.21 -11.47
CA VAL A 315 -12.46 20.83 -11.68
C VAL A 315 -11.68 20.16 -12.81
N ALA A 316 -11.04 20.98 -13.66
CA ALA A 316 -10.12 20.53 -14.70
C ALA A 316 -8.66 20.52 -14.19
N PHE A 317 -8.27 19.49 -13.43
CA PHE A 317 -6.90 19.37 -12.92
C PHE A 317 -5.87 19.21 -14.04
N HIS A 318 -4.63 19.64 -13.76
CA HIS A 318 -3.49 19.58 -14.68
C HIS A 318 -3.76 20.25 -16.03
N SER A 319 -4.54 21.34 -15.99
CA SER A 319 -4.91 22.15 -17.14
C SER A 319 -4.50 23.60 -16.93
N PRO A 320 -4.52 24.45 -17.98
CA PRO A 320 -4.25 25.88 -17.84
C PRO A 320 -5.13 26.58 -16.80
N GLN A 321 -6.34 26.06 -16.50
CA GLN A 321 -7.20 26.60 -15.45
C GLN A 321 -6.53 26.61 -14.07
N MET A 322 -5.60 25.67 -13.80
CA MET A 322 -4.91 25.61 -12.52
C MET A 322 -3.90 26.75 -12.31
N GLN A 323 -3.48 27.45 -13.38
CA GLN A 323 -2.42 28.47 -13.28
C GLN A 323 -2.76 29.59 -12.28
N SER A 324 -4.04 29.97 -12.15
CA SER A 324 -4.50 30.97 -11.19
C SER A 324 -4.33 30.53 -9.72
N ILE A 325 -4.31 29.22 -9.46
CA ILE A 325 -4.16 28.63 -8.12
C ILE A 325 -2.69 28.66 -7.67
N GLY A 326 -1.76 28.58 -8.62
CA GLY A 326 -0.31 28.45 -8.38
C GLY A 326 0.25 29.41 -7.33
N PRO A 327 0.04 30.74 -7.45
CA PRO A 327 0.56 31.71 -6.48
C PRO A 327 0.06 31.48 -5.04
N SER A 328 -1.25 31.27 -4.86
CA SER A 328 -1.82 31.02 -3.53
C SER A 328 -1.33 29.71 -2.92
N LEU A 329 -1.23 28.66 -3.72
CA LEU A 329 -0.74 27.36 -3.26
C LEU A 329 0.74 27.45 -2.88
N ARG A 330 1.55 28.13 -3.69
CA ARG A 330 2.97 28.35 -3.39
C ARG A 330 3.15 29.02 -2.03
N GLN A 331 2.43 30.12 -1.80
CA GLN A 331 2.51 30.85 -0.53
C GLN A 331 2.13 29.98 0.68
N ALA A 332 1.12 29.13 0.53
CA ALA A 332 0.71 28.19 1.58
C ALA A 332 1.78 27.10 1.81
N LEU A 333 2.28 26.48 0.74
CA LEU A 333 3.24 25.38 0.82
C LEU A 333 4.63 25.82 1.28
N GLU A 334 5.05 27.07 1.03
CA GLU A 334 6.30 27.62 1.59
C GLU A 334 6.27 27.68 3.12
N LYS A 335 5.08 27.80 3.73
CA LYS A 335 4.92 27.73 5.19
C LYS A 335 4.92 26.30 5.72
N VAL A 336 4.40 25.35 4.93
CA VAL A 336 4.39 23.92 5.27
C VAL A 336 5.79 23.31 5.11
N VAL A 337 6.53 23.76 4.10
CA VAL A 337 7.85 23.23 3.72
C VAL A 337 8.87 24.38 3.67
N PRO A 338 9.18 25.02 4.82
CA PRO A 338 10.11 26.15 4.85
C PRO A 338 11.53 25.75 4.49
N GLN A 339 11.90 24.49 4.76
CA GLN A 339 13.18 23.89 4.39
C GLN A 339 12.92 22.60 3.62
N SER A 340 13.03 22.67 2.30
CA SER A 340 12.90 21.50 1.43
C SER A 340 14.08 20.55 1.61
N LYS A 341 13.82 19.24 1.55
CA LYS A 341 14.88 18.21 1.51
C LYS A 341 15.22 17.83 0.06
N LEU A 342 16.37 17.19 -0.13
CA LEU A 342 16.70 16.57 -1.41
C LEU A 342 15.78 15.38 -1.66
N ARG A 343 15.31 15.24 -2.90
CA ARG A 343 14.68 14.01 -3.38
C ARG A 343 15.77 12.98 -3.65
N SER A 344 15.54 11.73 -3.28
CA SER A 344 16.48 10.68 -3.63
C SER A 344 16.26 10.18 -5.05
N ASP A 345 17.29 9.53 -5.63
CA ASP A 345 17.22 8.99 -7.00
C ASP A 345 16.21 7.85 -7.15
N ARG A 346 15.68 7.32 -6.03
CA ARG A 346 14.64 6.29 -6.05
C ARG A 346 13.27 6.83 -6.48
N TRP A 347 13.03 8.14 -6.39
CA TRP A 347 11.76 8.74 -6.74
C TRP A 347 11.76 9.30 -8.16
N VAL A 348 11.08 8.60 -9.06
CA VAL A 348 10.82 9.02 -10.43
C VAL A 348 9.69 10.06 -10.47
N SER A 349 9.98 11.25 -10.99
CA SER A 349 8.97 12.32 -11.11
C SER A 349 7.98 11.99 -12.21
N SER A 350 6.69 12.17 -11.94
CA SER A 350 5.64 12.10 -12.97
C SER A 350 5.09 13.48 -13.35
N SER A 351 5.67 14.57 -12.85
CA SER A 351 5.17 15.95 -13.05
C SER A 351 6.14 16.84 -13.82
N ILE A 352 7.35 16.37 -14.07
CA ILE A 352 8.39 17.08 -14.80
C ILE A 352 8.99 16.12 -15.83
N PRO A 353 9.11 16.51 -17.12
CA PRO A 353 9.72 15.67 -18.15
C PRO A 353 11.13 15.23 -17.80
N GLU A 354 11.51 14.02 -18.20
CA GLU A 354 12.84 13.44 -17.94
C GLU A 354 13.99 14.35 -18.39
N SER A 355 13.84 15.01 -19.55
CA SER A 355 14.81 15.97 -20.09
C SER A 355 15.14 17.14 -19.15
N ARG A 356 14.28 17.39 -18.16
CA ARG A 356 14.41 18.47 -17.17
C ARG A 356 14.77 17.97 -15.77
N TRP A 357 15.02 16.67 -15.56
CA TRP A 357 15.34 16.12 -14.23
C TRP A 357 16.69 16.60 -13.65
N GLY A 358 17.54 17.21 -14.48
CA GLY A 358 18.75 17.91 -14.03
C GLY A 358 18.46 19.26 -13.36
N GLU A 359 17.27 19.83 -13.51
CA GLU A 359 16.95 21.16 -13.00
C GLU A 359 16.80 21.20 -11.47
N PRO A 360 17.16 22.32 -10.81
CA PRO A 360 17.10 22.44 -9.35
C PRO A 360 15.73 22.14 -8.74
N ILE A 361 14.63 22.49 -9.43
CA ILE A 361 13.25 22.23 -9.00
C ILE A 361 12.99 20.73 -8.78
N VAL A 362 13.59 19.86 -9.61
CA VAL A 362 13.39 18.40 -9.55
C VAL A 362 14.19 17.78 -8.42
N LYS A 363 15.34 18.36 -8.05
CA LYS A 363 16.23 17.80 -7.04
C LYS A 363 15.73 17.95 -5.61
N ARG A 364 14.70 18.79 -5.38
CA ARG A 364 14.19 19.07 -4.03
C ARG A 364 12.70 18.77 -3.90
N CYS A 365 12.32 18.27 -2.73
CA CYS A 365 10.94 18.11 -2.32
C CYS A 365 10.42 19.45 -1.79
N SER A 366 10.22 20.41 -2.70
CA SER A 366 9.93 21.82 -2.39
C SER A 366 8.47 22.20 -2.63
N ALA A 367 8.04 23.32 -2.06
CA ALA A 367 6.75 23.93 -2.37
C ALA A 367 6.58 24.13 -3.89
N GLU A 368 7.62 24.61 -4.57
CA GLU A 368 7.64 24.83 -6.01
C GLU A 368 7.40 23.53 -6.82
N TYR A 369 8.04 22.43 -6.41
CA TYR A 369 7.83 21.11 -7.03
C TYR A 369 6.36 20.67 -6.94
N HIS A 370 5.77 20.76 -5.74
CA HIS A 370 4.39 20.32 -5.52
C HIS A 370 3.34 21.26 -6.14
N VAL A 371 3.66 22.55 -6.30
CA VAL A 371 2.86 23.47 -7.13
C VAL A 371 2.95 23.05 -8.59
N ASN A 372 4.15 22.82 -9.14
CA ASN A 372 4.31 22.33 -10.51
C ASN A 372 3.49 21.05 -10.75
N ASN A 373 3.47 20.10 -9.82
CA ASN A 373 2.65 18.90 -9.92
C ASN A 373 1.14 19.17 -10.07
N LEU A 374 0.60 20.30 -9.60
CA LEU A 374 -0.81 20.67 -9.84
C LEU A 374 -1.01 21.33 -11.22
N LEU A 375 0.00 22.06 -11.69
CA LEU A 375 -0.09 22.90 -12.89
C LEU A 375 0.28 22.16 -14.17
N SER A 376 1.06 21.09 -14.07
CA SER A 376 1.66 20.37 -15.18
C SER A 376 0.97 19.03 -15.43
N PRO A 377 1.02 18.51 -16.67
CA PRO A 377 0.52 17.17 -16.98
C PRO A 377 1.18 16.07 -16.15
N VAL A 378 0.45 14.96 -15.96
CA VAL A 378 0.94 13.75 -15.31
C VAL A 378 1.54 12.81 -16.34
N LEU A 379 2.87 12.71 -16.36
CA LEU A 379 3.68 11.86 -17.24
C LEU A 379 3.88 10.46 -16.62
N PHE A 380 2.76 9.78 -16.35
CA PHE A 380 2.78 8.53 -15.59
C PHE A 380 3.33 7.36 -16.41
N ARG A 381 2.94 7.25 -17.68
CA ARG A 381 3.46 6.25 -18.61
C ARG A 381 4.98 6.35 -18.72
N GLU A 382 5.50 7.56 -18.87
CA GLU A 382 6.92 7.86 -18.95
C GLU A 382 7.64 7.42 -17.67
N ALA A 383 7.10 7.81 -16.51
CA ALA A 383 7.66 7.40 -15.23
C ALA A 383 7.69 5.86 -15.05
N LEU A 384 6.66 5.15 -15.55
CA LEU A 384 6.60 3.69 -15.51
C LEU A 384 7.64 2.99 -16.41
N GLN A 385 8.21 3.66 -17.41
CA GLN A 385 9.27 3.07 -18.25
C GLN A 385 10.58 2.82 -17.47
N HIS A 386 10.76 3.47 -16.32
CA HIS A 386 11.90 3.27 -15.43
C HIS A 386 11.70 2.10 -14.45
N VAL A 387 10.51 1.51 -14.41
CA VAL A 387 10.23 0.35 -13.55
C VAL A 387 10.82 -0.91 -14.21
N PRO A 388 11.69 -1.67 -13.53
CA PRO A 388 12.21 -2.94 -14.04
C PRO A 388 11.09 -3.94 -14.34
N SER A 389 11.25 -4.73 -15.41
CA SER A 389 10.22 -5.67 -15.89
C SER A 389 9.88 -6.78 -14.90
N ASP A 390 10.81 -7.12 -14.01
CA ASP A 390 10.64 -8.14 -12.98
C ASP A 390 10.25 -7.53 -11.62
N ALA A 391 10.03 -6.22 -11.52
CA ALA A 391 9.74 -5.55 -10.25
C ALA A 391 8.47 -6.08 -9.55
N ILE A 392 8.42 -5.85 -8.24
CA ILE A 392 7.20 -5.97 -7.44
C ILE A 392 6.65 -4.56 -7.25
N LEU A 393 5.43 -4.30 -7.68
CA LEU A 393 4.77 -3.00 -7.59
C LEU A 393 3.69 -3.05 -6.50
N ILE A 394 3.81 -2.21 -5.48
CA ILE A 394 2.82 -2.04 -4.42
C ILE A 394 2.06 -0.74 -4.67
N GLU A 395 0.78 -0.85 -5.00
CA GLU A 395 -0.12 0.28 -5.15
C GLU A 395 -0.65 0.72 -3.79
N ILE A 396 -0.23 1.93 -3.38
CA ILE A 396 -0.54 2.55 -2.10
C ILE A 396 -1.68 3.54 -2.29
N ALA A 397 -2.90 3.09 -1.96
CA ALA A 397 -4.09 3.92 -2.01
C ALA A 397 -5.25 3.31 -1.19
N PRO A 398 -6.27 4.10 -0.83
CA PRO A 398 -7.55 3.62 -0.29
C PRO A 398 -8.29 2.64 -1.22
N HIS A 399 -8.02 2.69 -2.52
CA HIS A 399 -8.48 1.72 -3.51
C HIS A 399 -7.53 1.67 -4.70
N CYS A 400 -7.13 0.47 -5.09
CA CYS A 400 -6.17 0.26 -6.16
C CYS A 400 -6.81 0.37 -7.56
N LEU A 401 -6.82 1.59 -8.11
CA LEU A 401 -7.36 1.96 -9.43
C LEU A 401 -6.40 1.68 -10.58
N LEU A 402 -5.09 1.72 -10.33
CA LEU A 402 -4.05 1.68 -11.35
C LEU A 402 -3.64 0.25 -11.73
N GLN A 403 -4.14 -0.78 -11.04
CA GLN A 403 -3.81 -2.19 -11.31
C GLN A 403 -3.85 -2.58 -12.79
N ALA A 404 -4.90 -2.17 -13.53
CA ALA A 404 -5.03 -2.49 -14.95
C ALA A 404 -4.04 -1.71 -15.83
N ILE A 405 -3.64 -0.51 -15.41
CA ILE A 405 -2.61 0.28 -16.09
C ILE A 405 -1.23 -0.33 -15.83
N LEU A 406 -0.90 -0.62 -14.57
CA LEU A 406 0.38 -1.19 -14.16
C LEU A 406 0.69 -2.52 -14.84
N ARG A 407 -0.28 -3.45 -14.86
CA ARG A 407 -0.13 -4.76 -15.52
C ARG A 407 0.11 -4.65 -17.03
N ARG A 408 -0.48 -3.65 -17.70
CA ARG A 408 -0.26 -3.41 -19.12
C ARG A 408 1.06 -2.71 -19.40
N ALA A 409 1.49 -1.81 -18.51
CA ALA A 409 2.68 -0.98 -18.72
C ALA A 409 3.99 -1.73 -18.45
N VAL A 410 4.06 -2.55 -17.41
CA VAL A 410 5.33 -3.13 -16.91
C VAL A 410 5.47 -4.63 -17.25
N GLY A 411 4.49 -5.23 -17.94
CA GLY A 411 4.57 -6.60 -18.44
C GLY A 411 4.58 -7.66 -17.34
N SER A 412 5.74 -8.27 -17.09
CA SER A 412 5.92 -9.39 -16.14
C SER A 412 5.96 -9.00 -14.66
N ALA A 413 5.87 -7.70 -14.34
CA ALA A 413 5.91 -7.24 -12.96
C ALA A 413 4.75 -7.76 -12.12
N THR A 414 5.03 -8.07 -10.84
CA THR A 414 3.99 -8.47 -9.90
C THR A 414 3.33 -7.24 -9.33
N CYS A 415 2.08 -6.96 -9.74
CA CYS A 415 1.31 -5.83 -9.23
C CYS A 415 0.43 -6.25 -8.05
N LEU A 416 0.61 -5.57 -6.92
CA LEU A 416 -0.07 -5.77 -5.65
C LEU A 416 -0.78 -4.46 -5.29
N GLY A 417 -1.97 -4.51 -4.71
CA GLY A 417 -2.67 -3.36 -4.19
C GLY A 417 -3.06 -3.52 -2.72
N LEU A 418 -2.89 -2.51 -1.86
CA LEU A 418 -3.09 -2.72 -0.42
C LEU A 418 -4.56 -2.69 0.03
N MET A 419 -5.44 -2.02 -0.71
CA MET A 419 -6.85 -1.84 -0.34
C MET A 419 -7.78 -1.93 -1.55
N LYS A 420 -8.99 -2.47 -1.33
CA LYS A 420 -10.03 -2.58 -2.36
C LYS A 420 -11.35 -2.05 -1.83
N ARG A 421 -11.94 -1.13 -2.61
CA ARG A 421 -13.27 -0.56 -2.34
C ARG A 421 -14.31 -1.66 -2.17
N ASN A 422 -15.13 -1.53 -1.13
CA ASN A 422 -16.24 -2.44 -0.81
C ASN A 422 -15.83 -3.92 -0.70
N ALA A 423 -14.55 -4.21 -0.45
CA ALA A 423 -14.12 -5.57 -0.15
C ALA A 423 -14.59 -5.93 1.26
N THR A 424 -15.63 -6.75 1.34
CA THR A 424 -16.03 -7.43 2.58
C THR A 424 -15.14 -8.63 2.89
N ASN A 425 -14.17 -8.90 2.01
CA ASN A 425 -13.39 -10.12 2.04
C ASN A 425 -11.97 -9.88 2.60
N PRO A 426 -11.65 -10.40 3.80
CA PRO A 426 -10.28 -10.38 4.32
C PRO A 426 -9.28 -11.07 3.38
N LYS A 427 -9.73 -11.87 2.39
CA LYS A 427 -8.86 -12.50 1.38
C LYS A 427 -8.06 -11.48 0.55
N PHE A 428 -8.53 -10.24 0.35
CA PHE A 428 -7.82 -9.25 -0.46
C PHE A 428 -6.68 -8.58 0.30
N SER A 429 -6.94 -7.94 1.45
CA SER A 429 -5.92 -7.20 2.20
C SER A 429 -4.74 -8.07 2.64
N SER A 430 -5.00 -9.31 3.04
CA SER A 430 -4.03 -10.18 3.71
C SER A 430 -3.07 -10.93 2.76
N THR A 431 -3.54 -11.36 1.58
CA THR A 431 -2.71 -11.87 0.46
C THR A 431 -1.65 -10.84 0.03
N LEU A 432 -2.05 -9.58 0.11
CA LEU A 432 -1.28 -8.44 -0.37
C LEU A 432 -0.20 -8.05 0.64
N TRP A 433 -0.50 -7.99 1.94
CA TRP A 433 0.52 -7.79 2.97
C TRP A 433 1.61 -8.87 2.99
N ALA A 434 1.23 -10.13 2.75
CA ALA A 434 2.16 -11.25 2.72
C ALA A 434 3.16 -11.20 1.58
N SER A 435 2.68 -10.82 0.39
CA SER A 435 3.49 -10.76 -0.83
C SER A 435 4.49 -9.60 -0.82
N CYS A 436 4.30 -8.63 0.08
CA CYS A 436 5.09 -7.41 0.19
C CYS A 436 6.24 -7.47 1.21
N MET A 437 6.24 -8.43 2.14
CA MET A 437 7.23 -8.45 3.24
C MET A 437 8.66 -8.68 2.72
N PRO A 438 9.69 -8.06 3.32
CA PRO A 438 11.06 -8.25 2.91
C PRO A 438 11.48 -9.64 3.39
N TRP A 439 11.72 -10.53 2.44
CA TRP A 439 12.17 -11.89 2.72
C TRP A 439 13.68 -11.98 2.97
N GLU A 440 14.35 -10.83 2.98
CA GLU A 440 15.76 -10.66 3.35
C GLU A 440 15.87 -9.53 4.36
N SER A 441 15.96 -9.87 5.64
CA SER A 441 16.72 -9.03 6.56
C SER A 441 18.19 -9.33 6.31
N SER A 442 18.90 -8.35 5.76
CA SER A 442 20.36 -8.33 5.74
C SER A 442 20.86 -8.42 7.18
N TRP A 443 21.43 -9.57 7.54
CA TRP A 443 22.24 -9.71 8.74
C TRP A 443 23.55 -8.94 8.53
N THR A 444 23.64 -7.77 9.15
CA THR A 444 24.85 -7.26 9.78
C THR A 444 24.49 -6.69 11.13
#